data_AF-A0A929D5P9-F1
#
_entry.id   AF-A0A929D5P9-F1
#
_cell.length_a   1.000
_cell.length_b   1.000
_cell.length_c   1.000
_cell.angle_alpha   90.00
_cell.angle_beta   90.00
_cell.angle_gamma   90.00
#
_symmetry.space_group_name_H-M   'P 1'
#
loop_
_entity.id
_entity.type
_entity.pdbx_description
1 polymer ?
#
loop_
_entity_poly.entity_id
_entity_poly.type
_entity_poly.pdbx_seq_one_letter_code
_entity_poly.pdbx_strand_id
1 'polypeptide(L)'
;GVTTTKDGVKEIRVKAFSYGYIPRQIRVNKGDKVRIIVTNIDKAAGITKNPDVIMGFNIYGPYSLRTMLKAPRGVSAVSEFVTDVAGEFEIYCQHFCGPLHLEMRATFFVDDPNAAESNLSQGDYAKAQELHGLVEEGILEKAQRVDNLNQI
;
A
#
# COMPACT_ATOMS: atom_id res chain seq x y z
N GLY A 1 -14.35 -1.62 -0.32
CA GLY A 1 -14.88 -1.42 1.05
C GLY A 1 -14.10 -2.30 2.00
N VAL A 2 -14.04 -1.92 3.28
CA VAL A 2 -13.39 -2.71 4.34
C VAL A 2 -14.45 -3.56 5.03
N THR A 3 -14.21 -4.86 5.15
CA THR A 3 -15.10 -5.81 5.85
C THR A 3 -14.28 -6.60 6.86
N THR A 4 -14.86 -6.94 8.02
CA THR A 4 -14.17 -7.79 9.01
C THR A 4 -14.64 -9.23 8.85
N THR A 5 -13.72 -10.19 8.71
CA THR A 5 -14.04 -11.62 8.67
C THR A 5 -14.40 -12.15 10.05
N LYS A 6 -14.96 -13.37 10.12
CA LYS A 6 -15.31 -14.01 11.41
C LYS A 6 -14.08 -14.22 12.30
N ASP A 7 -12.94 -14.42 11.65
CA ASP A 7 -11.59 -14.62 12.18
C ASP A 7 -10.86 -13.30 12.48
N GLY A 8 -11.56 -12.15 12.41
CA GLY A 8 -11.05 -10.85 12.83
C GLY A 8 -10.16 -10.13 11.81
N VAL A 9 -9.96 -10.71 10.62
CA VAL A 9 -9.15 -10.10 9.55
C VAL A 9 -9.93 -8.98 8.87
N LYS A 10 -9.30 -7.82 8.69
CA LYS A 10 -9.83 -6.71 7.88
C LYS A 10 -9.58 -7.01 6.41
N GLU A 11 -10.59 -7.50 5.72
CA GLU A 11 -10.55 -7.72 4.28
C GLU A 11 -10.86 -6.42 3.52
N ILE A 12 -9.95 -6.04 2.64
CA ILE A 12 -10.02 -4.81 1.85
C ILE A 12 -9.98 -5.18 0.38
N ARG A 13 -11.13 -5.01 -0.29
CA ARG A 13 -11.23 -5.25 -1.73
C ARG A 13 -10.99 -3.95 -2.49
N VAL A 14 -9.92 -3.96 -3.29
CA VAL A 14 -9.47 -2.86 -4.13
C VAL A 14 -9.67 -3.23 -5.59
N LYS A 15 -10.36 -2.36 -6.33
CA LYS A 15 -10.48 -2.45 -7.78
C LYS A 15 -9.42 -1.54 -8.41
N ALA A 16 -8.49 -2.12 -9.17
CA ALA A 16 -7.52 -1.39 -9.96
C ALA A 16 -8.04 -1.25 -11.41
N PHE A 17 -8.02 -0.04 -11.93
CA PHE A 17 -8.38 0.28 -13.31
C PHE A 17 -7.44 1.37 -13.81
N SER A 18 -7.51 1.69 -15.10
CA SER A 18 -6.66 2.71 -15.70
C SER A 18 -6.68 4.00 -14.88
N TYR A 19 -5.53 4.30 -14.30
CA TYR A 19 -5.24 5.53 -13.59
C TYR A 19 -5.98 5.72 -12.26
N GLY A 20 -6.47 4.65 -11.65
CA GLY A 20 -7.06 4.77 -10.32
C GLY A 20 -7.29 3.46 -9.57
N TYR A 21 -7.60 3.64 -8.28
CA TYR A 21 -8.05 2.57 -7.40
C TYR A 21 -9.39 2.95 -6.76
N ILE A 22 -10.23 1.94 -6.54
CA ILE A 22 -11.44 2.07 -5.73
C ILE A 22 -11.38 1.05 -4.58
N PRO A 23 -11.54 1.49 -3.32
CA PRO A 23 -11.75 2.88 -2.90
C PRO A 23 -10.48 3.73 -3.02
N ARG A 24 -10.65 5.06 -3.14
CA ARG A 24 -9.54 6.03 -3.20
C ARG A 24 -8.89 6.30 -1.85
N GLN A 25 -9.60 6.04 -0.77
CA GLN A 25 -9.09 6.13 0.60
C GLN A 25 -9.44 4.83 1.31
N ILE A 26 -8.47 4.28 2.01
CA ILE A 26 -8.58 3.07 2.81
C ILE A 26 -8.11 3.45 4.20
N ARG A 27 -8.92 3.16 5.22
CA ARG A 27 -8.61 3.49 6.61
C ARG A 27 -8.80 2.26 7.48
N VAL A 28 -7.80 1.98 8.30
CA VAL A 28 -7.70 0.84 9.22
C VAL A 28 -7.01 1.29 10.50
N ASN A 29 -7.04 0.45 11.53
CA ASN A 29 -6.38 0.77 12.79
C ASN A 29 -4.99 0.13 12.85
N LYS A 30 -4.12 0.75 13.63
CA LYS A 30 -2.85 0.15 14.04
C LYS A 30 -3.12 -1.13 14.83
N GLY A 31 -2.43 -2.21 14.47
CA GLY A 31 -2.59 -3.55 15.03
C GLY A 31 -3.60 -4.42 14.27
N ASP A 32 -4.35 -3.89 13.30
CA ASP A 32 -5.25 -4.72 12.49
C ASP A 32 -4.45 -5.74 11.66
N LYS A 33 -4.94 -6.98 11.61
CA LYS A 33 -4.53 -7.92 10.56
C LYS A 33 -5.34 -7.63 9.30
N VAL A 34 -4.67 -7.13 8.28
CA VAL A 34 -5.28 -6.73 7.01
C VAL A 34 -5.04 -7.81 5.95
N ARG A 35 -6.09 -8.12 5.17
CA ARG A 35 -6.01 -8.85 3.90
C ARG A 35 -6.39 -7.90 2.78
N ILE A 36 -5.43 -7.49 1.97
CA ILE A 36 -5.69 -6.67 0.79
C ILE A 36 -5.87 -7.56 -0.44
N ILE A 37 -6.97 -7.35 -1.15
CA ILE A 37 -7.33 -8.10 -2.37
C ILE A 37 -7.45 -7.09 -3.48
N VAL A 38 -6.48 -7.08 -4.39
CA VAL A 38 -6.41 -6.14 -5.51
C VAL A 38 -6.81 -6.85 -6.78
N THR A 39 -7.90 -6.43 -7.40
CA THR A 39 -8.39 -6.99 -8.66
C THR A 39 -8.18 -6.00 -9.79
N ASN A 40 -7.45 -6.39 -10.83
CA ASN A 40 -7.36 -5.61 -12.06
C ASN A 40 -8.66 -5.79 -12.87
N ILE A 41 -9.47 -4.74 -12.91
CA ILE A 41 -10.77 -4.70 -13.60
C ILE A 41 -10.70 -3.89 -14.91
N ASP A 42 -9.51 -3.53 -15.40
CA ASP A 42 -9.35 -2.47 -16.40
C ASP A 42 -10.16 -2.69 -17.68
N LYS A 43 -10.10 -3.90 -18.25
CA LYS A 43 -10.93 -4.28 -19.41
C LYS A 43 -12.43 -4.28 -19.09
N ALA A 44 -12.81 -4.72 -17.89
CA ALA A 44 -14.21 -4.78 -17.48
C ALA A 44 -14.78 -3.37 -17.18
N ALA A 45 -13.93 -2.45 -16.74
CA ALA A 45 -14.30 -1.07 -16.45
C ALA A 45 -14.61 -0.28 -17.73
N GLY A 46 -13.96 -0.62 -18.85
CA GLY A 46 -14.25 -0.01 -20.16
C GLY A 46 -13.90 1.48 -20.27
N ILE A 47 -13.04 1.99 -19.37
CA ILE A 47 -12.71 3.42 -19.25
C ILE A 47 -11.67 3.85 -20.30
N THR A 48 -10.83 2.92 -20.74
CA THR A 48 -9.78 3.16 -21.74
C THR A 48 -10.02 2.29 -22.98
N LYS A 49 -9.59 2.80 -24.15
CA LYS A 49 -9.56 2.03 -25.40
C LYS A 49 -8.47 0.94 -25.38
N ASN A 50 -7.41 1.16 -24.58
CA ASN A 50 -6.26 0.27 -24.48
C ASN A 50 -6.08 -0.14 -23.01
N PRO A 51 -6.85 -1.14 -22.52
CA PRO A 51 -6.70 -1.61 -21.15
C PRO A 51 -5.41 -2.39 -20.99
N ASP A 52 -4.68 -2.09 -19.92
CA ASP A 52 -3.37 -2.68 -19.66
C ASP A 52 -3.50 -4.15 -19.20
N VAL A 53 -2.43 -4.91 -19.42
CA VAL A 53 -2.34 -6.34 -19.09
C VAL A 53 -1.93 -6.54 -17.63
N ILE A 54 -1.08 -5.68 -17.07
CA ILE A 54 -0.56 -5.82 -15.70
C ILE A 54 -0.60 -4.46 -14.99
N MET A 55 -1.30 -4.39 -13.86
CA MET A 55 -1.25 -3.21 -12.99
C MET A 55 -0.46 -3.52 -11.73
N GLY A 56 0.22 -2.50 -11.23
CA GLY A 56 0.82 -2.51 -9.91
C GLY A 56 -0.20 -2.15 -8.84
N PHE A 57 0.13 -2.49 -7.61
CA PHE A 57 -0.39 -1.90 -6.39
C PHE A 57 0.75 -1.92 -5.40
N ASN A 58 1.00 -0.81 -4.71
CA ASN A 58 1.98 -0.74 -3.64
C ASN A 58 1.58 0.34 -2.63
N ILE A 59 1.68 0.04 -1.34
CA ILE A 59 1.54 1.04 -0.26
C ILE A 59 2.95 1.55 0.08
N TYR A 60 3.21 2.83 -0.10
CA TYR A 60 4.51 3.43 0.17
C TYR A 60 4.94 3.31 1.65
N GLY A 61 6.26 3.39 1.88
CA GLY A 61 6.85 3.38 3.22
C GLY A 61 6.90 1.97 3.83
N PRO A 62 6.52 1.81 5.12
CA PRO A 62 6.78 0.60 5.90
C PRO A 62 6.02 -0.65 5.40
N TYR A 63 4.99 -0.45 4.58
CA TYR A 63 4.16 -1.53 4.02
C TYR A 63 4.55 -1.94 2.60
N SER A 64 5.53 -1.26 1.99
CA SER A 64 5.89 -1.44 0.57
C SER A 64 6.22 -2.90 0.25
N LEU A 65 7.20 -3.49 0.94
CA LEU A 65 7.63 -4.87 0.67
C LEU A 65 6.52 -5.92 0.86
N ARG A 66 5.49 -5.64 1.68
CA ARG A 66 4.35 -6.54 1.89
C ARG A 66 3.28 -6.37 0.80
N THR A 67 3.28 -5.25 0.09
CA THR A 67 2.18 -4.85 -0.79
C THR A 67 2.59 -4.54 -2.21
N MET A 68 3.85 -4.77 -2.62
CA MET A 68 4.33 -4.72 -4.00
C MET A 68 3.72 -5.81 -4.89
N LEU A 69 2.42 -5.70 -5.14
CA LEU A 69 1.63 -6.69 -5.87
C LEU A 69 1.60 -6.37 -7.36
N LYS A 70 1.61 -7.42 -8.18
CA LYS A 70 1.30 -7.36 -9.61
C LYS A 70 -0.06 -7.99 -9.81
N ALA A 71 -0.99 -7.25 -10.41
CA ALA A 71 -2.35 -7.70 -10.70
C ALA A 71 -2.53 -7.84 -12.23
N PRO A 72 -2.38 -9.06 -12.78
CA PRO A 72 -2.73 -9.34 -14.16
C PRO A 72 -4.22 -9.07 -14.40
N ARG A 73 -4.56 -8.66 -15.62
CA ARG A 73 -5.92 -8.35 -16.02
C ARG A 73 -6.91 -9.49 -15.72
N GLY A 74 -7.96 -9.16 -14.97
CA GLY A 74 -8.99 -10.12 -14.54
C GLY A 74 -8.59 -11.01 -13.37
N VAL A 75 -7.37 -10.88 -12.84
CA VAL A 75 -6.83 -11.68 -11.73
C VAL A 75 -6.80 -10.81 -10.46
N SER A 76 -6.98 -11.46 -9.31
CA SER A 76 -6.79 -10.82 -8.00
C SER A 76 -5.44 -11.21 -7.41
N ALA A 77 -4.67 -10.21 -6.98
CA ALA A 77 -3.50 -10.40 -6.13
C ALA A 77 -3.90 -10.20 -4.67
N VAL A 78 -3.32 -10.98 -3.76
CA VAL A 78 -3.67 -10.97 -2.34
C VAL A 78 -2.41 -10.85 -1.49
N SER A 79 -2.46 -10.02 -0.46
CA SER A 79 -1.45 -9.96 0.59
C SER A 79 -2.11 -9.84 1.96
N GLU A 80 -1.52 -10.50 2.96
CA GLU A 80 -1.91 -10.39 4.36
C GLU A 80 -0.75 -9.83 5.19
N PHE A 81 -1.02 -8.82 6.01
CA PHE A 81 -0.02 -8.20 6.88
C PHE A 81 -0.67 -7.51 8.08
N VAL A 82 0.14 -7.19 9.09
CA VAL A 82 -0.26 -6.38 10.24
C VAL A 82 0.10 -4.91 9.99
N THR A 83 -0.80 -4.00 10.35
CA THR A 83 -0.59 -2.55 10.29
C THR A 83 0.09 -2.04 11.56
N ASP A 84 1.40 -2.09 11.62
CA ASP A 84 2.23 -1.86 12.82
C ASP A 84 2.76 -0.41 12.97
N VAL A 85 2.53 0.44 11.99
CA VAL A 85 2.98 1.84 11.93
C VAL A 85 1.81 2.76 11.56
N ALA A 86 1.42 3.65 12.48
CA ALA A 86 0.37 4.63 12.23
C ALA A 86 0.84 5.71 11.24
N GLY A 87 -0.08 6.27 10.45
CA GLY A 87 0.22 7.35 9.52
C GLY A 87 -0.60 7.31 8.23
N GLU A 88 -0.39 8.33 7.42
CA GLU A 88 -0.89 8.43 6.05
C GLU A 88 0.18 7.95 5.05
N PHE A 89 -0.17 6.95 4.23
CA PHE A 89 0.72 6.33 3.25
C PHE A 89 0.07 6.30 1.87
N GLU A 90 0.83 6.68 0.85
CA GLU A 90 0.30 6.72 -0.51
C GLU A 90 0.30 5.32 -1.14
N ILE A 91 -0.83 4.94 -1.73
CA ILE A 91 -0.95 3.81 -2.65
C ILE A 91 -0.62 4.32 -4.04
N TYR A 92 0.26 3.61 -4.75
CA TYR A 92 0.60 3.94 -6.12
C TYR A 92 0.77 2.67 -6.97
N CYS A 93 0.61 2.83 -8.28
CA CYS A 93 1.03 1.80 -9.22
C CYS A 93 2.55 1.87 -9.37
N GLN A 94 3.25 0.76 -9.13
CA GLN A 94 4.70 0.65 -9.33
C GLN A 94 5.10 0.08 -10.70
N HIS A 95 4.12 -0.30 -11.52
CA HIS A 95 4.32 -0.85 -12.86
C HIS A 95 3.80 0.12 -13.92
N PHE A 96 4.65 0.54 -14.86
CA PHE A 96 4.22 1.48 -15.91
C PHE A 96 3.05 0.90 -16.71
N CYS A 97 1.86 1.45 -16.48
CA CYS A 97 0.59 0.92 -17.00
C CYS A 97 -0.11 1.87 -18.00
N GLY A 98 0.59 2.91 -18.43
CA GLY A 98 0.10 3.89 -19.40
C GLY A 98 0.54 5.34 -19.08
N PRO A 99 0.17 6.32 -19.93
CA PRO A 99 0.63 7.69 -19.83
C PRO A 99 0.35 8.40 -18.49
N LEU A 100 -0.80 8.12 -17.86
CA LEU A 100 -1.17 8.69 -16.56
C LEU A 100 -0.85 7.75 -15.39
N HIS A 101 0.13 6.86 -15.56
CA HIS A 101 0.55 5.92 -14.53
C HIS A 101 0.90 6.58 -13.19
N LEU A 102 1.52 7.77 -13.22
CA LEU A 102 1.87 8.53 -12.01
C LEU A 102 0.66 9.05 -11.24
N GLU A 103 -0.50 9.17 -11.90
CA GLU A 103 -1.75 9.61 -11.29
C GLU A 103 -2.57 8.43 -10.73
N MET A 104 -2.14 7.20 -10.99
CA MET A 104 -2.78 6.00 -10.47
C MET A 104 -2.49 5.85 -8.98
N ARG A 105 -3.31 6.54 -8.17
CA ARG A 105 -3.10 6.71 -6.74
C ARG A 105 -4.35 6.56 -5.87
N ALA A 106 -4.11 6.23 -4.62
CA ALA A 106 -5.07 6.19 -3.52
C ALA A 106 -4.32 6.41 -2.20
N THR A 107 -5.02 6.58 -1.08
CA THR A 107 -4.39 6.84 0.21
C THR A 107 -4.76 5.76 1.22
N PHE A 108 -3.77 5.30 1.98
CA PHE A 108 -3.90 4.31 3.03
C PHE A 108 -3.59 4.96 4.38
N PHE A 109 -4.61 5.00 5.24
CA PHE A 109 -4.54 5.56 6.58
C PHE A 109 -4.48 4.43 7.61
N VAL A 110 -3.53 4.52 8.53
CA VAL A 110 -3.44 3.67 9.70
C VAL A 110 -3.60 4.55 10.93
N ASP A 111 -4.78 4.50 11.55
CA ASP A 111 -5.10 5.29 12.73
C ASP A 111 -4.62 4.57 13.99
N ASP A 112 -3.97 5.29 14.91
CA ASP A 112 -3.72 4.77 16.25
C ASP A 112 -5.00 4.94 17.09
N PRO A 113 -5.60 3.85 17.63
CA PRO A 113 -6.80 3.95 18.45
C PRO A 113 -6.65 4.85 19.69
N ASN A 114 -5.42 5.16 20.09
CA ASN A 114 -5.11 5.98 21.26
C ASN A 114 -4.67 7.42 20.90
N ALA A 115 -4.75 7.81 19.63
CA ALA A 115 -4.37 9.15 19.16
C ALA A 115 -5.43 9.75 18.24
N ALA A 116 -5.18 10.98 17.78
CA ALA A 116 -5.97 11.58 16.72
C ALA A 116 -5.81 10.81 15.39
N GLU A 117 -6.78 10.98 14.49
CA GLU A 117 -6.76 10.35 13.17
C GLU A 117 -5.47 10.67 12.41
N SER A 118 -4.96 9.66 11.71
CA SER A 118 -3.71 9.76 10.96
C SER A 118 -3.82 10.74 9.79
N ASN A 119 -2.75 11.50 9.61
CA ASN A 119 -2.54 12.45 8.51
C ASN A 119 -1.04 12.81 8.44
N LEU A 120 -0.62 13.61 7.46
CA LEU A 120 0.78 14.04 7.29
C LEU A 120 1.46 14.66 8.55
N SER A 121 0.69 15.18 9.51
CA SER A 121 1.21 15.71 10.78
C SER A 121 1.06 14.75 11.97
N GLN A 122 0.30 13.66 11.82
CA GLN A 122 -0.05 12.71 12.87
C GLN A 122 0.22 11.27 12.40
N GLY A 123 1.32 10.68 12.88
CA GLY A 123 1.71 9.30 12.57
C GLY A 123 3.04 8.91 13.19
N ASP A 124 3.36 7.62 13.15
CA ASP A 124 4.61 7.04 13.65
C ASP A 124 5.74 7.16 12.62
N TYR A 125 5.92 8.34 12.01
CA TYR A 125 6.80 8.53 10.84
C TYR A 125 8.28 8.26 11.12
N ALA A 126 8.74 8.43 12.37
CA ALA A 126 10.10 8.04 12.76
C ALA A 126 10.29 6.52 12.64
N LYS A 127 9.29 5.73 13.06
CA LYS A 127 9.30 4.26 12.94
C LYS A 127 9.13 3.81 11.49
N ALA A 128 8.40 4.58 10.68
CA ALA A 128 8.21 4.30 9.25
C ALA A 128 9.52 4.29 8.43
N GLN A 129 10.59 4.89 8.95
CA GLN A 129 11.92 4.90 8.32
C GLN A 129 12.69 3.58 8.53
N GLU A 130 12.17 2.68 9.36
CA GLU A 130 12.87 1.45 9.73
C GLU A 130 12.24 0.23 9.02
N LEU A 131 13.05 -0.53 8.27
CA LEU A 131 12.63 -1.75 7.56
C LEU A 131 12.63 -2.99 8.49
N HIS A 132 11.94 -2.92 9.63
CA HIS A 132 11.92 -4.03 10.59
C HIS A 132 11.02 -5.19 10.13
N GLY A 133 11.51 -6.43 10.27
CA GLY A 133 10.72 -7.66 10.04
C GLY A 133 10.37 -7.96 8.58
N LEU A 134 10.95 -7.24 7.61
CA LEU A 134 10.65 -7.39 6.18
C LEU A 134 11.66 -8.26 5.41
N VAL A 135 12.82 -8.50 6.00
CA VAL A 135 13.92 -9.34 5.48
C VAL A 135 14.50 -10.12 6.64
N GLU A 136 15.04 -11.30 6.36
CA GLU A 136 15.80 -12.06 7.35
C GLU A 136 16.97 -11.22 7.85
N GLU A 137 17.25 -11.31 9.15
CA GLU A 137 18.39 -10.61 9.75
C GLU A 137 19.68 -11.02 9.01
N GLY A 138 20.42 -10.02 8.53
CA GLY A 138 21.65 -10.21 7.75
C GLY A 138 21.50 -10.11 6.23
N ILE A 139 20.29 -10.10 5.66
CA ILE A 139 20.09 -9.87 4.21
C ILE A 139 20.26 -8.39 3.85
N LEU A 140 19.83 -7.48 4.73
CA LEU A 140 20.03 -6.04 4.57
C LEU A 140 20.90 -5.50 5.70
N GLU A 141 21.99 -4.86 5.34
CA GLU A 141 22.78 -4.05 6.25
C GLU A 141 22.20 -2.62 6.29
N LYS A 142 21.82 -2.14 7.47
CA LYS A 142 21.40 -0.75 7.66
C LYS A 142 22.65 0.10 7.84
N ALA A 143 22.99 0.90 6.84
CA ALA A 143 24.03 1.92 6.98
C ALA A 143 23.63 2.97 8.06
N GLN A 144 24.63 3.58 8.70
CA GLN A 144 24.40 4.64 9.67
C GLN A 144 23.69 5.82 9.00
N ARG A 145 22.73 6.44 9.71
CA ARG A 145 22.07 7.65 9.22
C ARG A 145 23.12 8.72 8.97
N VAL A 146 23.09 9.29 7.77
CA VAL A 146 23.95 10.40 7.39
C VAL A 146 23.27 11.69 7.84
N ASP A 147 23.94 12.42 8.73
CA ASP A 147 23.50 13.70 9.29
C ASP A 147 24.08 14.90 8.51
N ASN A 148 25.13 14.69 7.72
CA ASN A 148 25.70 15.70 6.83
C ASN A 148 26.36 15.09 5.58
N LEU A 149 26.47 15.89 4.52
CA LEU A 149 26.97 15.44 3.21
C LEU A 149 28.40 14.89 3.21
N ASN A 150 29.20 15.15 4.26
CA ASN A 150 30.57 14.63 4.36
C ASN A 150 30.63 13.18 4.87
N GLN A 151 29.49 12.59 5.24
CA GLN A 151 29.37 11.21 5.73
C GLN A 151 28.92 10.22 4.63
N ILE A 152 28.83 10.65 3.37
CA ILE A 152 28.45 9.84 2.19
C ILE A 152 29.66 9.58 1.31
#